data_AF-A0A3B0ZTQ2-F1
#
_entry.id   AF-A0A3B0ZTQ2-F1
#
_cell.length_a   1.000
_cell.length_b   1.000
_cell.length_c   1.000
_cell.angle_alpha   90.00
_cell.angle_beta   90.00
_cell.angle_gamma   90.00
#
_symmetry.space_group_name_H-M   'P 1'
#
loop_
_entity.id
_entity.type
_entity.pdbx_description
1 polymer ?
#
loop_
_entity_poly.entity_id
_entity_poly.type
_entity_poly.pdbx_seq_one_letter_code
_entity_poly.pdbx_strand_id
1 'polypeptide(L)'
;GNKYDLYVASMDRYIDTSIELFRQTLENTGPALGSLQTLFQNLILNSLQSGMYGCFINNTAVELGVHDQALAKKIRDVWDQFEDVFTQIIQRAIDNGELKPDIDVQLTAQLLNTHLQGLIVQSKTSISKKKLFDSIDLIFRLIHE
;
A
#
# COMPACT_ATOMS: atom_id res chain seq x y z
N GLY A 1 -18.99 -21.09 14.76
CA GLY A 1 -17.71 -20.64 14.20
C GLY A 1 -17.10 -21.77 13.42
N ASN A 2 -16.94 -21.57 12.12
CA ASN A 2 -16.21 -22.50 11.24
C ASN A 2 -14.85 -21.88 10.85
N LYS A 3 -14.00 -22.63 10.11
CA LYS A 3 -12.69 -22.15 9.65
C LYS A 3 -12.79 -20.90 8.76
N TYR A 4 -13.82 -20.83 7.94
CA TYR A 4 -14.05 -19.70 7.04
C TYR A 4 -14.38 -18.44 7.82
N ASP A 5 -15.31 -18.51 8.78
CA ASP A 5 -15.69 -17.38 9.63
C ASP A 5 -14.47 -16.83 10.38
N LEU A 6 -13.62 -17.72 10.91
CA LEU A 6 -12.38 -17.32 11.59
C LEU A 6 -11.39 -16.64 10.63
N TYR A 7 -11.26 -17.14 9.40
CA TYR A 7 -10.39 -16.55 8.38
C TYR A 7 -10.85 -15.14 8.00
N VAL A 8 -12.15 -14.97 7.74
CA VAL A 8 -12.75 -13.66 7.42
C VAL A 8 -12.58 -12.69 8.59
N ALA A 9 -12.88 -13.10 9.83
CA ALA A 9 -12.71 -12.24 11.00
C ALA A 9 -11.24 -11.84 11.24
N SER A 10 -10.30 -12.75 10.99
CA SER A 10 -8.85 -12.46 11.07
C SER A 10 -8.42 -11.46 10.01
N MET A 11 -8.98 -11.57 8.81
CA MET A 11 -8.73 -10.64 7.71
C MET A 11 -9.30 -9.27 7.99
N ASP A 12 -10.53 -9.17 8.50
CA ASP A 12 -11.14 -7.89 8.88
C ASP A 12 -10.28 -7.17 9.92
N ARG A 13 -9.84 -7.88 10.96
CA ARG A 13 -8.91 -7.32 11.96
C ARG A 13 -7.59 -6.84 11.34
N TYR A 14 -7.05 -7.58 10.37
CA TYR A 14 -5.83 -7.20 9.66
C TYR A 14 -6.03 -5.95 8.79
N ILE A 15 -7.14 -5.90 8.07
CA ILE A 15 -7.55 -4.77 7.23
C ILE A 15 -7.68 -3.51 8.08
N ASP A 16 -8.42 -3.58 9.19
CA ASP A 16 -8.63 -2.43 10.08
C ASP A 16 -7.30 -1.87 10.58
N THR A 17 -6.38 -2.75 10.99
CA THR A 17 -5.03 -2.33 11.43
C THR A 17 -4.22 -1.68 10.30
N SER A 18 -4.34 -2.23 9.10
CA SER A 18 -3.59 -1.75 7.93
C SER A 18 -4.10 -0.39 7.47
N ILE A 19 -5.41 -0.20 7.41
CA ILE A 19 -6.03 1.08 7.05
C ILE A 19 -5.68 2.15 8.08
N GLU A 20 -5.70 1.81 9.37
CA GLU A 20 -5.33 2.75 10.42
C GLU A 20 -3.88 3.22 10.29
N LEU A 21 -2.94 2.30 10.00
CA LEU A 21 -1.54 2.65 9.72
C LEU A 21 -1.41 3.62 8.53
N PHE A 22 -2.20 3.41 7.48
CA PHE A 22 -2.20 4.30 6.32
C PHE A 22 -2.77 5.68 6.70
N ARG A 23 -3.89 5.71 7.42
CA ARG A 23 -4.52 6.96 7.88
C ARG A 23 -3.61 7.78 8.80
N GLN A 24 -2.82 7.15 9.67
CA GLN A 24 -1.82 7.84 10.50
C GLN A 24 -0.79 8.61 9.66
N THR A 25 -0.55 8.21 8.41
CA THR A 25 0.34 8.97 7.50
C THR A 25 -0.24 10.34 7.13
N LEU A 26 -1.57 10.50 7.15
CA LEU A 26 -2.26 11.77 6.92
C LEU A 26 -2.04 12.76 8.07
N GLU A 27 -1.82 12.26 9.28
CA GLU A 27 -1.63 13.09 10.48
C GLU A 27 -0.26 13.77 10.53
N ASN A 28 0.69 13.34 9.70
CA ASN A 28 2.02 13.92 9.65
C ASN A 28 1.98 15.34 9.06
N THR A 29 2.55 16.32 9.76
CA THR A 29 2.60 17.73 9.33
C THR A 29 3.82 18.09 8.48
N GLY A 30 4.73 17.14 8.24
CA GLY A 30 5.90 17.31 7.39
C GLY A 30 5.59 17.23 5.89
N PRO A 31 6.62 17.17 5.04
CA PRO A 31 6.47 17.01 3.59
C PRO A 31 5.60 15.79 3.27
N ALA A 32 4.59 16.00 2.43
CA ALA A 32 3.59 15.00 2.09
C ALA A 32 4.22 13.82 1.34
N LEU A 33 5.06 14.09 0.34
CA LEU A 33 5.76 13.05 -0.41
C LEU A 33 6.75 12.30 0.45
N GLY A 34 7.52 13.01 1.28
CA GLY A 34 8.48 12.39 2.19
C GLY A 34 7.81 11.45 3.19
N SER A 35 6.62 11.82 3.68
CA SER A 35 5.81 10.97 4.56
C SER A 35 5.35 9.70 3.86
N LEU A 36 4.88 9.83 2.61
CA LEU A 36 4.42 8.69 1.81
C LEU A 36 5.56 7.74 1.42
N GLN A 37 6.72 8.28 1.05
CA GLN A 37 7.93 7.48 0.77
C GLN A 37 8.38 6.72 2.02
N THR A 38 8.34 7.37 3.18
CA THR A 38 8.66 6.74 4.47
C THR A 38 7.69 5.61 4.80
N LEU A 39 6.39 5.77 4.53
CA LEU A 39 5.41 4.70 4.68
C LEU A 39 5.79 3.47 3.84
N PHE A 40 6.13 3.66 2.56
CA PHE A 40 6.54 2.56 1.68
C PHE A 40 7.77 1.84 2.23
N GLN A 41 8.80 2.59 2.64
CA GLN A 41 10.02 2.02 3.20
C GLN A 41 9.73 1.23 4.48
N ASN A 42 8.89 1.74 5.38
CA ASN A 42 8.52 1.07 6.62
C ASN A 42 7.75 -0.23 6.38
N LEU A 43 6.79 -0.23 5.44
CA LEU A 43 6.05 -1.44 5.07
C LEU A 43 6.99 -2.53 4.53
N ILE A 44 7.98 -2.16 3.72
CA ILE A 44 8.98 -3.09 3.23
C ILE A 44 9.92 -3.58 4.33
N LEU A 45 10.38 -2.70 5.22
CA LEU A 45 11.22 -3.09 6.37
C LEU A 45 10.49 -4.08 7.27
N ASN A 46 9.22 -3.82 7.57
CA ASN A 46 8.39 -4.70 8.39
C ASN A 46 8.21 -6.06 7.72
N SER A 47 8.01 -6.11 6.40
CA SER A 47 7.96 -7.37 5.64
C SER A 47 9.27 -8.16 5.76
N LEU A 48 10.42 -7.49 5.57
CA LEU A 48 11.74 -8.12 5.66
C LEU A 48 12.05 -8.66 7.06
N GLN A 49 11.63 -7.96 8.12
CA GLN A 49 11.82 -8.39 9.51
C GLN A 49 10.87 -9.53 9.92
N SER A 50 9.68 -9.56 9.35
CA SER A 50 8.64 -10.54 9.67
C SER A 50 8.77 -11.83 8.87
N GLY A 51 9.96 -12.17 8.35
CA GLY A 51 10.17 -13.40 7.58
C GLY A 51 9.60 -13.38 6.15
N MET A 52 9.21 -12.22 5.63
CA MET A 52 8.77 -12.01 4.24
C MET A 52 7.52 -12.82 3.86
N TYR A 53 6.54 -12.93 4.75
CA TYR A 53 5.28 -13.61 4.47
C TYR A 53 4.38 -12.88 3.44
N GLY A 54 4.73 -11.63 3.08
CA GLY A 54 3.88 -10.74 2.28
C GLY A 54 2.81 -10.06 3.14
N CYS A 55 1.72 -9.59 2.51
CA CYS A 55 0.54 -9.09 3.21
C CYS A 55 -0.62 -10.08 3.08
N PHE A 56 -1.50 -10.12 4.09
CA PHE A 56 -2.66 -11.01 4.11
C PHE A 56 -3.55 -10.75 2.88
N ILE A 57 -3.79 -9.48 2.57
CA ILE A 57 -4.60 -9.03 1.42
C ILE A 57 -4.08 -9.62 0.10
N ASN A 58 -2.79 -9.48 -0.22
CA ASN A 58 -2.23 -9.98 -1.48
C ASN A 58 -2.22 -11.50 -1.54
N ASN A 59 -1.90 -12.17 -0.43
CA ASN A 59 -1.92 -13.63 -0.39
C ASN A 59 -3.34 -14.16 -0.66
N THR A 60 -4.36 -13.56 -0.04
CA THR A 60 -5.76 -13.89 -0.32
C THR A 60 -6.14 -13.56 -1.76
N ALA A 61 -5.70 -12.42 -2.30
CA ALA A 61 -6.00 -12.04 -3.69
C ALA A 61 -5.48 -13.10 -4.68
N VAL A 62 -4.25 -13.55 -4.47
CA VAL A 62 -3.56 -14.54 -5.32
C VAL A 62 -4.17 -15.93 -5.16
N GLU A 63 -4.45 -16.37 -3.94
CA GLU A 63 -4.89 -17.75 -3.67
C GLU A 63 -6.39 -17.95 -3.83
N LEU A 64 -7.20 -16.96 -3.43
CA LEU A 64 -8.65 -17.10 -3.31
C LEU A 64 -9.43 -16.13 -4.20
N GLY A 65 -8.82 -15.08 -4.75
CA GLY A 65 -9.54 -14.02 -5.47
C GLY A 65 -10.33 -14.50 -6.69
N VAL A 66 -9.86 -15.52 -7.40
CA VAL A 66 -10.58 -16.11 -8.55
C VAL A 66 -11.69 -17.09 -8.14
N HIS A 67 -11.64 -17.60 -6.91
CA HIS A 67 -12.52 -18.67 -6.42
C HIS A 67 -13.57 -18.19 -5.42
N ASP A 68 -13.32 -17.10 -4.71
CA ASP A 68 -14.23 -16.49 -3.74
C ASP A 68 -14.47 -15.02 -4.11
N GLN A 69 -15.62 -14.77 -4.75
CA GLN A 69 -16.00 -13.44 -5.20
C GLN A 69 -16.27 -12.46 -4.05
N ALA A 70 -16.67 -12.94 -2.89
CA ALA A 70 -16.92 -12.10 -1.73
C ALA A 70 -15.60 -11.58 -1.15
N LEU A 71 -14.59 -12.47 -1.02
CA LEU A 71 -13.24 -12.07 -0.64
C LEU A 71 -12.60 -11.18 -1.69
N ALA A 72 -12.77 -11.48 -2.98
CA ALA A 72 -12.26 -10.64 -4.06
C ALA A 72 -12.84 -9.21 -4.01
N LYS A 73 -14.14 -9.08 -3.75
CA LYS A 73 -14.77 -7.77 -3.55
C LYS A 73 -14.19 -7.06 -2.33
N LYS A 74 -14.09 -7.75 -1.19
CA LYS A 74 -13.51 -7.18 0.04
C LYS A 74 -12.10 -6.65 -0.20
N ILE A 75 -11.26 -7.38 -0.93
CA ILE A 75 -9.90 -6.95 -1.26
C ILE A 75 -9.90 -5.69 -2.13
N ARG A 76 -10.76 -5.63 -3.16
CA ARG A 76 -10.91 -4.42 -3.98
C ARG A 76 -11.32 -3.22 -3.13
N ASP A 77 -12.32 -3.38 -2.28
CA ASP A 77 -12.77 -2.31 -1.38
C ASP A 77 -11.65 -1.82 -0.43
N VAL A 78 -10.68 -2.67 -0.09
CA VAL A 78 -9.52 -2.28 0.73
C VAL A 78 -8.45 -1.55 -0.08
N TRP A 79 -8.19 -1.99 -1.31
CA TRP A 79 -7.29 -1.28 -2.21
C TRP A 79 -7.83 0.11 -2.56
N ASP A 80 -9.14 0.24 -2.79
CA ASP A 80 -9.80 1.54 -2.98
C ASP A 80 -9.57 2.45 -1.75
N GLN A 81 -9.67 1.91 -0.53
CA GLN A 81 -9.39 2.68 0.69
C GLN A 81 -7.92 3.09 0.84
N PHE A 82 -6.97 2.29 0.37
CA PHE A 82 -5.56 2.71 0.33
C PHE A 82 -5.34 3.82 -0.70
N GLU A 83 -5.99 3.72 -1.85
CA GLU A 83 -5.96 4.73 -2.91
C GLU A 83 -6.60 6.05 -2.46
N ASP A 84 -7.66 6.01 -1.65
CA ASP A 84 -8.25 7.20 -1.03
C ASP A 84 -7.26 7.92 -0.10
N VAL A 85 -6.48 7.17 0.68
CA VAL A 85 -5.43 7.75 1.53
C VAL A 85 -4.32 8.37 0.67
N PHE A 86 -3.89 7.67 -0.37
CA PHE A 86 -2.85 8.18 -1.28
C PHE A 86 -3.31 9.42 -2.03
N THR A 87 -4.56 9.45 -2.51
CA THR A 87 -5.20 10.61 -3.13
C THR A 87 -5.11 11.83 -2.22
N GLN A 88 -5.46 11.69 -0.94
CA GLN A 88 -5.40 12.80 0.02
C GLN A 88 -3.97 13.30 0.23
N ILE A 89 -2.98 12.39 0.30
CA ILE A 89 -1.58 12.77 0.47
C ILE A 89 -1.03 13.45 -0.78
N ILE A 90 -1.38 12.96 -1.97
CA ILE A 90 -0.98 13.54 -3.26
C ILE A 90 -1.60 14.93 -3.41
N GLN A 91 -2.88 15.10 -3.07
CA GLN A 91 -3.52 16.42 -3.11
C GLN A 91 -2.81 17.40 -2.17
N ARG A 92 -2.50 16.97 -0.94
CA ARG A 92 -1.72 17.79 -0.01
C ARG A 92 -0.34 18.14 -0.56
N ALA A 93 0.32 17.21 -1.25
CA ALA A 93 1.62 17.46 -1.89
C ALA A 93 1.51 18.53 -3.00
N ILE A 94 0.43 18.51 -3.79
CA ILE A 94 0.15 19.57 -4.78
C ILE A 94 -0.08 20.91 -4.08
N ASP A 95 -0.92 20.94 -3.04
CA ASP A 95 -1.25 22.16 -2.29
C ASP A 95 -0.02 22.79 -1.63
N ASN A 96 0.94 21.96 -1.21
CA ASN A 96 2.25 22.37 -0.66
C ASN A 96 3.30 22.75 -1.72
N GLY A 97 3.02 22.54 -3.01
CA GLY A 97 3.98 22.75 -4.10
C GLY A 97 5.07 21.69 -4.20
N GLU A 98 4.89 20.52 -3.58
CA GLU A 98 5.78 19.35 -3.70
C GLU A 98 5.53 18.57 -5.01
N LEU A 99 4.33 18.69 -5.58
CA LEU A 99 3.94 18.07 -6.85
C LEU A 99 3.34 19.12 -7.79
N LYS A 100 3.43 18.84 -9.10
CA LYS A 100 2.80 19.70 -10.11
C LYS A 100 1.26 19.56 -10.07
N PRO A 101 0.52 20.65 -10.31
CA PRO A 101 -0.94 20.63 -10.26
C PRO A 101 -1.61 19.93 -11.45
N ASP A 102 -0.87 19.57 -12.50
CA ASP A 102 -1.39 18.88 -13.69
C ASP A 102 -1.30 17.35 -13.60
N ILE A 103 -0.76 16.81 -12.50
CA ILE A 103 -0.76 15.38 -12.22
C ILE A 103 -2.19 14.88 -12.01
N ASP A 104 -2.51 13.76 -12.64
CA ASP A 104 -3.74 13.02 -12.34
C ASP A 104 -3.59 12.34 -10.97
N VAL A 105 -4.22 12.93 -9.96
CA VAL A 105 -4.16 12.49 -8.56
C VAL A 105 -4.62 11.04 -8.41
N GLN A 106 -5.71 10.67 -9.10
CA GLN A 106 -6.34 9.35 -8.96
C GLN A 106 -5.49 8.27 -9.64
N LEU A 107 -5.02 8.53 -10.86
CA LEU A 107 -4.15 7.59 -11.56
C LEU A 107 -2.81 7.43 -10.85
N THR A 108 -2.29 8.50 -10.23
CA THR A 108 -1.06 8.43 -9.43
C THR A 108 -1.27 7.61 -8.15
N ALA A 109 -2.40 7.76 -7.47
CA ALA A 109 -2.75 6.94 -6.30
C ALA A 109 -2.84 5.45 -6.67
N GLN A 110 -3.52 5.11 -7.77
CA GLN A 110 -3.61 3.75 -8.31
C GLN A 110 -2.25 3.16 -8.67
N LEU A 111 -1.39 3.95 -9.33
CA LEU A 111 -0.03 3.55 -9.68
C LEU A 111 0.79 3.25 -8.43
N LEU A 112 0.74 4.13 -7.42
CA LEU A 112 1.45 3.95 -6.15
C LEU A 112 0.95 2.72 -5.40
N ASN A 113 -0.36 2.49 -5.34
CA ASN A 113 -0.93 1.27 -4.74
C ASN A 113 -0.46 0.02 -5.47
N THR A 114 -0.57 -0.02 -6.79
CA THR A 114 -0.07 -1.13 -7.62
C THR A 114 1.42 -1.39 -7.38
N HIS A 115 2.22 -0.33 -7.34
CA HIS A 115 3.66 -0.42 -7.09
C HIS A 115 3.96 -1.01 -5.71
N LEU A 116 3.30 -0.51 -4.66
CA LEU A 116 3.45 -1.00 -3.29
C LEU A 116 3.10 -2.49 -3.19
N GLN A 117 1.96 -2.91 -3.75
CA GLN A 117 1.56 -4.31 -3.73
C GLN A 117 2.58 -5.19 -4.45
N GLY A 118 3.10 -4.73 -5.59
CA GLY A 118 4.18 -5.41 -6.32
C GLY A 118 5.47 -5.56 -5.51
N LEU A 119 5.88 -4.54 -4.77
CA LEU A 119 7.05 -4.60 -3.89
C LEU A 119 6.84 -5.59 -2.73
N ILE A 120 5.65 -5.59 -2.13
CA ILE A 120 5.29 -6.54 -1.06
C ILE A 120 5.38 -7.99 -1.58
N VAL A 121 4.86 -8.27 -2.77
CA VAL A 121 4.95 -9.61 -3.38
C VAL A 121 6.39 -9.98 -3.69
N GLN A 122 7.17 -9.08 -4.30
CA GLN A 122 8.58 -9.33 -4.59
C GLN A 122 9.43 -9.55 -3.34
N SER A 123 9.08 -8.93 -2.21
CA SER A 123 9.79 -9.15 -0.94
C SER A 123 9.80 -10.64 -0.52
N LYS A 124 8.79 -11.42 -0.93
CA LYS A 124 8.69 -12.87 -0.65
C LYS A 124 9.75 -13.71 -1.35
N THR A 125 10.49 -13.16 -2.31
CA THR A 125 11.47 -13.90 -3.12
C THR A 125 12.91 -13.68 -2.67
N SER A 126 13.14 -13.19 -1.45
CA SER A 126 14.48 -12.86 -0.92
C SER A 126 15.24 -11.84 -1.77
N ILE A 127 14.52 -10.96 -2.45
CA ILE A 127 15.09 -9.82 -3.17
C ILE A 127 15.81 -8.89 -2.17
N SER A 128 16.92 -8.27 -2.59
CA SER A 128 17.70 -7.45 -1.68
C SER A 128 16.94 -6.19 -1.26
N LYS A 129 17.08 -5.80 0.02
CA LYS A 129 16.55 -4.52 0.55
C LYS A 129 16.91 -3.35 -0.36
N LYS A 130 18.16 -3.31 -0.83
CA LYS A 130 18.64 -2.24 -1.72
C LYS A 130 17.78 -2.14 -2.98
N LYS A 131 17.49 -3.27 -3.66
CA LYS A 131 16.71 -3.25 -4.90
C LYS A 131 15.26 -2.79 -4.68
N LEU A 132 14.66 -3.15 -3.54
CA LEU A 132 13.32 -2.66 -3.17
C LEU A 132 13.34 -1.15 -2.91
N PHE A 133 14.34 -0.66 -2.17
CA PHE A 133 14.48 0.76 -1.86
C PHE A 133 14.80 1.61 -3.10
N ASP A 134 15.70 1.14 -3.97
CA ASP A 134 15.99 1.80 -5.25
C ASP A 134 14.71 1.96 -6.10
N SER A 135 13.80 0.98 -6.06
CA SER A 135 12.51 1.02 -6.75
C SER A 135 11.56 2.06 -6.15
N ILE A 136 11.48 2.15 -4.82
CA ILE A 136 10.73 3.19 -4.12
C ILE A 136 11.28 4.57 -4.52
N ASP A 137 12.59 4.76 -4.42
CA ASP A 137 13.21 6.06 -4.74
C ASP A 137 13.02 6.45 -6.21
N LEU A 138 12.92 5.48 -7.12
CA LEU A 138 12.62 5.75 -8.53
C LEU A 138 11.16 6.18 -8.75
N ILE A 139 10.17 5.47 -8.19
CA ILE A 139 8.76 5.83 -8.42
C ILE A 139 8.44 7.22 -7.87
N PHE A 140 9.02 7.61 -6.73
CA PHE A 140 8.82 8.95 -6.17
C PHE A 140 9.51 10.05 -6.97
N ARG A 141 10.64 9.75 -7.63
CA ARG A 141 11.24 10.69 -8.59
C ARG A 141 10.37 10.87 -9.83
N LEU A 142 9.83 9.77 -10.38
CA LEU A 142 9.01 9.81 -11.59
C LEU A 142 7.71 10.59 -11.43
N ILE A 143 7.09 10.56 -10.25
CA ILE A 143 5.87 11.35 -9.99
C ILE A 143 6.17 12.83 -9.69
N HIS A 144 7.42 13.17 -9.35
CA HIS A 144 7.84 14.55 -9.09
C HIS A 144 8.26 15.29 -10.37
N GLU A 145 8.61 14.56 -11.43
CA GLU A 145 9.16 15.09 -12.70
C GLU A 145 8.18 15.86 -13.58
#